data_AF-A0A4Y6I7S8-F1
#
_entry.id   AF-A0A4Y6I7S8-F1
#
_cell.length_a   1.000
_cell.length_b   1.000
_cell.length_c   1.000
_cell.angle_alpha   90.00
_cell.angle_beta   90.00
_cell.angle_gamma   90.00
#
_symmetry.space_group_name_H-M   'P 1'
#
loop_
_entity.id
_entity.type
_entity.pdbx_description
1 polymer ?
#
loop_
_entity_poly.entity_id
_entity_poly.type
_entity_poly.pdbx_seq_one_letter_code
_entity_poly.pdbx_strand_id
1 'polypeptide(L)'
;MNNKVVIVIDMLNGFAKQGALYSKNIKDIIPTIKEIVEEHDNVIFVADSHSPNDIEMKQYPLHCLTDTEEAQIVSELAGYANSETICASSVSVKQ
;
A
#
# COMPACT_ATOMS: atom_id res chain seq x y z
N MET A 1 -9.41 -7.18 26.30
CA MET A 1 -8.57 -6.59 25.24
C MET A 1 -9.09 -7.11 23.92
N ASN A 2 -9.31 -6.23 22.94
CA ASN A 2 -9.75 -6.63 21.60
C ASN A 2 -8.48 -7.04 20.83
N ASN A 3 -8.29 -8.35 20.62
CA ASN A 3 -7.06 -8.90 20.03
C ASN A 3 -7.10 -8.90 18.48
N LYS A 4 -7.85 -7.97 17.89
CA LYS A 4 -8.01 -7.86 16.44
C LYS A 4 -7.02 -6.84 15.91
N VAL A 5 -6.44 -7.14 14.76
CA VAL A 5 -5.56 -6.27 13.98
C VAL A 5 -6.12 -6.21 12.57
N VAL A 6 -6.19 -5.00 12.01
CA VAL A 6 -6.50 -4.78 10.60
C VAL A 6 -5.20 -4.59 9.86
N ILE A 7 -4.99 -5.35 8.79
CA ILE A 7 -3.83 -5.19 7.91
C ILE A 7 -4.35 -4.69 6.57
N VAL A 8 -3.96 -3.47 6.21
CA VAL A 8 -4.28 -2.83 4.93
C VAL A 8 -3.10 -3.05 4.00
N ILE A 9 -3.35 -3.74 2.88
CA ILE A 9 -2.31 -4.14 1.93
C ILE A 9 -2.46 -3.29 0.66
N ASP A 10 -1.39 -2.60 0.29
CA ASP A 10 -1.20 -1.93 -1.00
C ASP A 10 -2.30 -0.95 -1.41
N MET A 11 -2.85 -0.21 -0.44
CA MET A 11 -3.72 0.93 -0.71
C MET A 11 -2.89 2.17 -1.10
N LEU A 12 -2.19 2.04 -2.22
CA LEU A 12 -1.23 3.01 -2.76
C LEU A 12 -1.79 3.77 -3.97
N ASN A 13 -1.27 4.97 -4.23
CA ASN A 13 -1.68 5.75 -5.39
C ASN A 13 -1.40 5.02 -6.72
N GLY A 14 -0.31 4.25 -6.82
CA GLY A 14 0.09 3.47 -8.01
C GLY A 14 -0.89 2.37 -8.43
N PHE A 15 -1.77 1.98 -7.51
CA PHE A 15 -2.84 1.00 -7.78
C PHE A 15 -4.23 1.64 -7.80
N ALA A 16 -4.43 2.70 -7.02
CA ALA A 16 -5.76 3.28 -6.76
C ALA A 16 -6.03 4.63 -7.42
N LYS A 17 -5.02 5.36 -7.90
CA LYS A 17 -5.20 6.72 -8.46
C LYS A 17 -4.50 6.96 -9.80
N GLN A 18 -3.33 6.37 -10.00
CA GLN A 18 -2.49 6.55 -11.19
C GLN A 18 -1.54 5.37 -11.35
N GLY A 19 -0.70 5.39 -12.39
CA GLY A 19 0.35 4.39 -12.60
C GLY A 19 -0.04 3.27 -13.56
N ALA A 20 0.95 2.46 -13.91
CA ALA A 20 0.82 1.41 -14.92
C ALA A 20 -0.10 0.26 -14.48
N LEU A 21 -0.28 0.09 -13.17
CA LEU A 21 -1.12 -0.95 -12.55
C LEU A 21 -2.40 -0.39 -11.90
N TYR A 22 -2.80 0.82 -12.27
CA TYR A 22 -4.03 1.44 -11.80
C TYR A 22 -5.28 0.62 -12.15
N SER A 23 -6.21 0.52 -11.19
CA SER A 23 -7.55 0.01 -11.42
C SER A 23 -8.60 0.84 -10.71
N LYS A 24 -9.67 1.20 -11.44
CA LYS A 24 -10.84 1.87 -10.86
C LYS A 24 -11.47 1.04 -9.73
N ASN A 25 -11.42 -0.29 -9.81
CA ASN A 25 -11.97 -1.16 -8.78
C ASN A 25 -11.23 -0.99 -7.44
N ILE A 26 -9.91 -0.75 -7.47
CA ILE A 26 -9.10 -0.50 -6.26
C ILE A 26 -9.44 0.89 -5.69
N LYS A 27 -9.65 1.89 -6.55
CA LYS A 27 -10.13 3.20 -6.12
C LYS A 27 -11.49 3.12 -5.42
N ASP A 28 -12.41 2.34 -5.97
CA ASP A 28 -13.79 2.29 -5.51
C ASP A 28 -13.93 1.62 -4.12
N ILE A 29 -12.95 0.82 -3.68
CA ILE A 29 -12.96 0.18 -2.34
C ILE A 29 -12.37 1.05 -1.22
N ILE A 30 -11.73 2.20 -1.54
CA ILE A 30 -11.14 3.11 -0.54
C ILE A 30 -12.15 3.48 0.57
N PRO A 31 -13.42 3.86 0.28
CA PRO A 31 -14.36 4.25 1.33
C PRO A 31 -14.67 3.12 2.32
N THR A 32 -14.86 1.89 1.83
CA THR A 32 -15.13 0.73 2.68
C THR A 32 -13.93 0.37 3.56
N ILE A 33 -12.70 0.46 3.02
CA ILE A 33 -11.50 0.25 3.82
C ILE A 33 -11.39 1.33 4.90
N LYS A 34 -11.72 2.59 4.56
CA LYS A 34 -11.74 3.70 5.51
C LYS A 34 -12.68 3.44 6.69
N GLU A 35 -13.90 3.00 6.42
CA GLU A 35 -14.89 2.63 7.46
C GLU A 35 -14.32 1.54 8.39
N ILE A 36 -13.66 0.52 7.84
CA ILE A 36 -13.05 -0.56 8.63
C ILE A 36 -11.92 -0.04 9.53
N VAL A 37 -11.01 0.81 9.01
CA VAL A 37 -9.89 1.31 9.81
C VAL A 37 -10.33 2.30 10.89
N GLU A 38 -11.41 3.05 10.68
CA GLU A 38 -11.98 3.95 11.69
C GLU A 38 -12.56 3.20 12.90
N GLU A 39 -12.99 1.95 12.73
CA GLU A 39 -13.53 1.12 13.79
C GLU A 39 -12.47 0.34 14.60
N HIS A 40 -11.18 0.44 14.24
CA HIS A 40 -10.12 -0.38 14.82
C HIS A 40 -8.92 0.46 15.28
N ASP A 41 -8.48 0.22 16.53
CA ASP A 41 -7.31 0.91 17.10
C ASP A 41 -5.96 0.34 16.58
N ASN A 42 -5.94 -0.93 16.17
CA ASN A 42 -4.72 -1.62 15.73
C ASN A 42 -4.73 -1.83 14.21
N VAL A 43 -4.19 -0.86 13.47
CA VAL A 43 -4.11 -0.90 12.01
C VAL A 43 -2.65 -0.93 11.58
N ILE A 44 -2.30 -1.85 10.69
CA ILE A 44 -0.99 -1.98 10.06
C ILE A 44 -1.16 -1.80 8.56
N PHE A 45 -0.29 -1.01 7.94
CA PHE A 45 -0.21 -0.83 6.51
C PHE A 45 1.02 -1.59 5.97
N VAL A 46 0.79 -2.43 4.97
CA VAL A 46 1.86 -3.05 4.18
C VAL A 46 1.82 -2.37 2.82
N ALA A 47 2.95 -1.82 2.42
CA ALA A 47 3.04 -0.96 1.24
C ALA A 47 4.26 -1.35 0.41
N ASP A 48 4.02 -1.68 -0.86
CA ASP A 48 5.09 -1.81 -1.82
C ASP A 48 5.95 -0.54 -1.93
N SER A 49 7.27 -0.77 -1.92
CA SER A 49 8.28 0.26 -2.08
C SER A 49 9.46 -0.33 -2.85
N HIS A 50 9.34 -0.31 -4.17
CA HIS A 50 10.23 -1.05 -5.05
C HIS A 50 11.48 -0.27 -5.44
N SER A 51 12.57 -1.03 -5.61
CA SER A 51 13.69 -0.59 -6.44
C SER A 51 13.40 -0.92 -7.91
N PRO A 52 13.86 -0.11 -8.87
CA PRO A 52 13.75 -0.46 -10.30
C PRO A 52 14.49 -1.76 -10.66
N ASN A 53 15.37 -2.24 -9.78
CA ASN A 53 16.12 -3.49 -9.94
C ASN A 53 15.45 -4.70 -9.27
N ASP A 54 14.30 -4.53 -8.60
CA ASP A 54 13.59 -5.65 -7.99
C ASP A 54 13.21 -6.68 -9.04
N ILE A 55 13.25 -7.97 -8.67
CA ILE A 55 13.01 -9.06 -9.62
C ILE A 55 11.61 -8.98 -10.24
N GLU A 56 10.67 -8.45 -9.47
CA GLU A 56 9.28 -8.22 -9.86
C GLU A 56 9.13 -7.29 -11.06
N MET A 57 10.05 -6.33 -11.22
CA MET A 57 10.07 -5.40 -12.36
C MET A 57 10.41 -6.10 -13.69
N LYS A 58 10.78 -7.38 -13.66
CA LYS A 58 10.91 -8.22 -14.87
C LYS A 58 9.57 -8.81 -15.33
N GLN A 59 8.58 -8.87 -14.44
CA GLN A 59 7.26 -9.47 -14.70
C GLN A 59 6.17 -8.40 -14.85
N TYR A 60 6.23 -7.35 -14.04
CA TYR A 60 5.28 -6.25 -14.07
C TYR A 60 5.95 -4.96 -14.56
N PRO A 61 5.19 -4.00 -15.11
CA PRO A 61 5.70 -2.65 -15.35
C PRO A 61 6.31 -2.06 -14.08
N LEU A 62 7.19 -1.06 -14.22
CA LEU A 62 7.63 -0.27 -13.06
C LEU A 62 6.40 0.32 -12.36
N HIS A 63 6.33 0.10 -11.05
CA HIS A 63 5.24 0.56 -10.19
C HIS A 63 5.76 0.78 -8.78
N CYS A 64 5.07 1.64 -8.02
CA CYS A 64 5.29 1.83 -6.58
C CYS A 64 6.77 1.92 -6.18
N LEU A 65 7.58 2.62 -6.98
CA LEU A 65 9.01 2.77 -6.70
C LEU A 65 9.21 3.62 -5.45
N THR A 66 10.22 3.29 -4.63
CA THR A 66 10.56 4.06 -3.43
C THR A 66 10.70 5.56 -3.74
N ASP A 67 10.19 6.39 -2.83
CA ASP A 67 10.17 7.86 -2.92
C ASP A 67 9.33 8.45 -4.07
N THR A 68 8.50 7.65 -4.75
CA THR A 68 7.55 8.15 -5.76
C THR A 68 6.14 8.36 -5.19
N GLU A 69 5.34 9.19 -5.86
CA GLU A 69 3.91 9.34 -5.52
C GLU A 69 3.16 8.01 -5.60
N GLU A 70 3.53 7.14 -6.55
CA GLU A 70 2.88 5.83 -6.69
C GLU A 70 3.01 4.97 -5.44
N ALA A 71 4.14 5.05 -4.72
CA ALA A 71 4.40 4.31 -3.49
C ALA A 71 3.76 4.92 -2.23
N GLN A 72 3.07 6.06 -2.34
CA GLN A 72 2.41 6.68 -1.20
C GLN A 72 1.03 6.07 -0.96
N ILE A 73 0.69 5.86 0.31
CA ILE A 73 -0.67 5.49 0.74
C ILE A 73 -1.63 6.57 0.26
N VAL A 74 -2.81 6.13 -0.21
CA VAL A 74 -3.86 7.06 -0.64
C VAL A 74 -4.19 8.05 0.48
N SER A 75 -4.30 9.33 0.14
CA SER A 75 -4.50 10.44 1.10
C SER A 75 -5.69 10.23 2.06
N GLU A 76 -6.70 9.50 1.63
CA GLU A 76 -7.91 9.14 2.39
C GLU A 76 -7.59 8.24 3.59
N LEU A 77 -6.49 7.47 3.52
CA LEU A 77 -6.04 6.55 4.56
C LEU A 77 -4.74 6.99 5.24
N ALA A 78 -4.04 8.01 4.71
CA ALA A 78 -2.75 8.46 5.22
C ALA A 78 -2.76 8.87 6.71
N GLY A 79 -3.90 9.38 7.21
CA GLY A 79 -4.05 9.77 8.61
C GLY A 79 -4.10 8.61 9.61
N TYR A 80 -4.30 7.37 9.15
CA TYR A 80 -4.31 6.16 9.99
C TYR A 80 -2.97 5.42 9.95
N ALA A 81 -2.07 5.81 9.04
CA ALA A 81 -0.74 5.25 8.91
C ALA A 81 0.28 6.09 9.68
N ASN A 82 1.26 5.46 10.32
CA ASN A 82 2.39 6.12 10.95
C ASN A 82 3.66 5.26 10.77
N SER A 83 4.82 5.79 11.14
CA SER A 83 6.12 5.11 10.93
C SER A 83 6.24 3.76 11.64
N GLU A 84 5.45 3.52 12.70
CA GLU A 84 5.43 2.24 13.42
C GLU A 84 4.45 1.23 12.79
N THR A 85 3.50 1.71 11.98
CA THR A 85 2.46 0.88 11.36
C THR A 85 2.70 0.60 9.88
N ILE A 86 3.72 1.20 9.25
CA ILE A 86 4.07 0.95 7.84
C ILE A 86 5.19 -0.08 7.73
N CYS A 87 4.91 -1.19 7.06
CA CYS A 87 5.90 -2.15 6.61
C CYS A 87 6.13 -1.99 5.11
N ALA A 88 7.28 -1.44 4.73
CA ALA A 88 7.68 -1.37 3.33
C ALA A 88 8.09 -2.76 2.82
N SER A 89 7.41 -3.26 1.79
CA SER A 89 7.73 -4.52 1.12
C SER A 89 8.55 -4.28 -0.15
N SER A 90 9.61 -5.07 -0.30
CA SER A 90 10.30 -5.29 -1.59
C SER A 90 10.68 -6.76 -1.68
N VAL A 91 10.38 -7.41 -2.82
CA VAL A 91 10.76 -8.81 -3.05
C VAL A 91 12.19 -8.86 -3.58
N SER A 92 13.13 -9.11 -2.66
CA SER A 92 14.54 -9.38 -2.98
C SER A 92 14.84 -10.87 -2.83
N VAL A 93 15.07 -11.59 -3.92
CA VAL A 93 15.67 -12.94 -3.85
C VAL A 93 17.19 -12.76 -3.73
N LYS A 94 17.79 -13.27 -2.66
CA LYS A 94 19.26 -13.39 -2.57
C LYS A 94 19.72 -14.22 -3.77
N GLN A 95 20.43 -13.58 -4.70
CA GLN A 95 21.19 -14.29 -5.73
C GLN A 95 22.32 -15.09 -5.07
#